data_AF-A0A1M4WAR2-F1
#
_entry.id   AF-A0A1M4WAR2-F1
#
_cell.length_a   1.000
_cell.length_b   1.000
_cell.length_c   1.000
_cell.angle_alpha   90.00
_cell.angle_beta   90.00
_cell.angle_gamma   90.00
#
_symmetry.space_group_name_H-M   'P 1'
#
loop_
_entity.id
_entity.type
_entity.pdbx_description
1 polymer ?
#
loop_
_entity_poly.entity_id
_entity_poly.type
_entity_poly.pdbx_seq_one_letter_code
_entity_poly.pdbx_strand_id
1 'polypeptide(L)'
;MALSKSVVDIQRSVSKFLSGFTSGQKVLTLIGVAAVVVGSIFLMRVTSTPSYAPLFTNLSASDAASITQKLTAANVPYQLENGGSTIMVPQSQVYQERIDMAQAGLPQNSTVGLSLLDKVGITSSQITQQAEYQQALQGELATTIEAIQGVTSAQVNLALPPTDVFAISQNQNPSASVLVTLASGVSLSPTQTQAIVHLVASSIPNMSASDVTVVDQYGDVLAAPGFNNTASTNSDATTQFDTQLGASLTSMLQNVLGPNHVAVKVAAQLNFNQTTTNSQTIQTTPKGTPVTAPTQSSTTKQTYTGTGTAPGGVLGTITQPVTGGNQNSNYTQTQTQNSYAIGQVNQTVKQAPGQIQRLSVAVLVDSKVKGVSVASIKSLVSAAAGLVAARGDTISVVKMPFATQNQALSSTAGGVSQLPSLLSLAKTIALAIAILVVIFLLLRSSSGEEREDLFMREIDTEPLNLAALNAAPSVPAISMPKNEQFIAEEVFDFIDQQPEDVAKLLRIWMNTRSR
;
A
#
# COMPACT_ATOMS: atom_id res chain seq x y z
N MET A 1 -71.94 30.88 10.01
CA MET A 1 -73.26 30.54 10.57
C MET A 1 -74.10 29.57 9.71
N ALA A 2 -73.91 29.46 8.39
CA ALA A 2 -74.72 28.60 7.52
C ALA A 2 -74.46 27.08 7.64
N LEU A 3 -73.29 26.64 8.13
CA LEU A 3 -72.95 25.21 8.25
C LEU A 3 -73.63 24.50 9.43
N SER A 4 -74.12 25.24 10.44
CA SER A 4 -74.79 24.63 11.60
C SER A 4 -76.23 24.19 11.31
N LYS A 5 -76.91 24.83 10.36
CA LYS A 5 -78.29 24.48 10.00
C LYS A 5 -78.39 23.19 9.18
N SER A 6 -77.43 22.92 8.28
CA SER A 6 -77.51 21.69 7.46
C SER A 6 -77.30 20.41 8.29
N VAL A 7 -76.46 20.45 9.33
CA VAL A 7 -76.23 19.31 10.22
C VAL A 7 -77.49 18.99 11.04
N VAL A 8 -78.22 20.02 11.50
CA VAL A 8 -79.46 19.84 12.28
C VAL A 8 -80.62 19.33 11.42
N ASP A 9 -80.72 19.77 10.16
CA ASP A 9 -81.75 19.28 9.22
C ASP A 9 -81.50 17.85 8.74
N ILE A 10 -80.24 17.42 8.62
CA ILE A 10 -79.86 16.02 8.40
C ILE A 10 -80.27 15.16 9.61
N GLN A 11 -80.03 15.64 10.83
CA GLN A 11 -80.35 14.91 12.05
C GLN A 11 -81.86 14.68 12.23
N ARG A 12 -82.69 15.68 11.85
CA ARG A 12 -84.16 15.56 11.89
C ARG A 12 -84.71 14.63 10.80
N SER A 13 -84.13 14.65 9.60
CA SER A 13 -84.55 13.80 8.48
C SER A 13 -84.22 12.32 8.73
N VAL A 14 -83.10 12.03 9.38
CA VAL A 14 -82.71 10.68 9.81
C VAL A 14 -83.66 10.15 10.89
N SER A 15 -84.05 10.99 11.87
CA SER A 15 -84.96 10.56 12.95
C SER A 15 -86.38 10.19 12.46
N LYS A 16 -86.90 10.89 11.45
CA LYS A 16 -88.22 10.61 10.86
C LYS A 16 -88.23 9.36 9.98
N PHE A 17 -87.10 9.03 9.34
CA PHE A 17 -86.96 7.79 8.58
C PHE A 17 -86.83 6.55 9.50
N LEU A 18 -86.27 6.72 10.70
CA LEU A 18 -86.09 5.65 11.68
C LEU A 18 -87.33 5.37 12.55
N SER A 19 -88.36 6.22 12.57
CA SER A 19 -89.56 6.01 13.37
C SER A 19 -90.61 5.07 12.76
N GLY A 20 -90.46 4.66 11.49
CA GLY A 20 -91.39 3.73 10.81
C GLY A 20 -90.92 2.27 10.71
N PHE A 21 -89.73 1.95 11.19
CA PHE A 21 -89.09 0.65 10.96
C PHE A 21 -89.20 -0.27 12.18
N THR A 22 -89.64 -1.51 11.97
CA THR A 22 -89.66 -2.57 12.99
C THR A 22 -88.25 -2.85 13.51
N SER A 23 -88.11 -3.33 14.76
CA SER A 23 -86.80 -3.49 15.42
C SER A 23 -85.78 -4.32 14.61
N GLY A 24 -86.23 -5.27 13.78
CA GLY A 24 -85.36 -6.04 12.88
C GLY A 24 -84.88 -5.27 11.65
N GLN A 25 -85.68 -4.35 11.09
CA GLN A 25 -85.30 -3.59 9.90
C GLN A 25 -84.37 -2.39 10.24
N LYS A 26 -84.37 -1.90 11.48
CA LYS A 26 -83.41 -0.89 11.96
C LYS A 26 -81.97 -1.41 12.02
N VAL A 27 -81.79 -2.68 12.38
CA VAL A 27 -80.47 -3.33 12.40
C VAL A 27 -79.96 -3.53 10.97
N LEU A 28 -80.84 -3.92 10.04
CA LEU A 28 -80.47 -4.13 8.64
C LEU A 28 -80.05 -2.84 7.93
N THR A 29 -80.73 -1.72 8.18
CA THR A 29 -80.36 -0.41 7.60
C THR A 29 -79.07 0.14 8.20
N LEU A 30 -78.82 -0.08 9.50
CA LEU A 30 -77.59 0.36 10.16
C LEU A 30 -76.37 -0.44 9.67
N ILE A 31 -76.52 -1.75 9.44
CA ILE A 31 -75.48 -2.59 8.81
C ILE A 31 -75.25 -2.16 7.35
N GLY A 32 -76.32 -1.86 6.59
CA GLY A 32 -76.21 -1.39 5.21
C GLY A 32 -75.46 -0.06 5.09
N VAL A 33 -75.75 0.90 5.97
CA VAL A 33 -75.03 2.20 6.00
C VAL A 33 -73.58 1.99 6.42
N ALA A 34 -73.31 1.16 7.43
CA ALA A 34 -71.94 0.83 7.84
C ALA A 34 -71.15 0.17 6.69
N ALA A 35 -71.76 -0.75 5.95
CA ALA A 35 -71.14 -1.39 4.79
C ALA A 35 -70.83 -0.40 3.66
N VAL A 36 -71.69 0.57 3.41
CA VAL A 36 -71.44 1.64 2.42
C VAL A 36 -70.31 2.57 2.86
N VAL A 37 -70.25 2.94 4.15
CA VAL A 37 -69.17 3.79 4.70
C VAL A 37 -67.83 3.05 4.67
N VAL A 38 -67.80 1.78 5.09
CA VAL A 38 -66.58 0.96 5.03
C VAL A 38 -66.16 0.71 3.58
N GLY A 39 -67.12 0.42 2.69
CA GLY A 39 -66.86 0.22 1.26
C GLY A 39 -66.34 1.47 0.56
N SER A 40 -66.82 2.66 0.94
CA SER A 40 -66.33 3.93 0.39
C SER A 40 -64.95 4.31 0.92
N ILE A 41 -64.64 4.07 2.20
CA ILE A 41 -63.28 4.23 2.74
C ILE A 41 -62.30 3.23 2.08
N PHE A 42 -62.75 1.99 1.84
CA PHE A 42 -61.97 0.96 1.17
C PHE A 42 -61.69 1.34 -0.30
N LEU A 43 -62.71 1.76 -1.05
CA LEU A 43 -62.54 2.26 -2.42
C LEU A 43 -61.61 3.47 -2.49
N MET A 44 -61.74 4.42 -1.56
CA MET A 44 -60.89 5.63 -1.52
C MET A 44 -59.42 5.31 -1.22
N ARG A 45 -59.16 4.29 -0.38
CA ARG A 45 -57.81 3.76 -0.12
C ARG A 45 -57.21 3.03 -1.33
N VAL A 46 -58.02 2.32 -2.11
CA VAL A 46 -57.54 1.49 -3.24
C VAL A 46 -57.28 2.32 -4.50
N THR A 47 -57.97 3.45 -4.71
CA THR A 47 -57.81 4.28 -5.93
C THR A 47 -56.67 5.31 -5.85
N SER A 48 -56.06 5.54 -4.68
CA SER A 48 -54.96 6.50 -4.53
C SER A 48 -53.59 5.82 -4.70
N THR A 49 -53.22 5.47 -5.93
CA THR A 49 -51.82 5.12 -6.23
C THR A 49 -51.00 6.41 -6.37
N PRO A 50 -50.00 6.67 -5.51
CA PRO A 50 -49.12 7.81 -5.70
C PRO A 50 -48.33 7.66 -7.01
N SER A 51 -48.35 8.69 -7.85
CA SER A 51 -47.50 8.78 -9.04
C SER A 51 -46.04 8.92 -8.59
N TYR A 52 -45.16 8.04 -9.07
CA TYR A 52 -43.73 8.08 -8.79
C TYR A 52 -43.00 8.78 -9.93
N ALA A 53 -42.00 9.59 -9.59
CA ALA A 53 -41.15 10.28 -10.55
C ALA A 53 -39.66 10.05 -10.19
N PRO A 54 -38.77 10.02 -11.18
CA PRO A 54 -37.36 9.72 -10.96
C PRO A 54 -36.69 10.85 -10.17
N LEU A 55 -36.20 10.52 -8.98
CA LEU A 55 -35.39 11.42 -8.16
C LEU A 55 -34.02 11.61 -8.81
N PHE A 56 -33.33 10.50 -9.08
CA PHE A 56 -32.04 10.42 -9.76
C PHE A 56 -32.01 9.21 -10.69
N THR A 57 -31.22 9.32 -11.76
CA THR A 57 -31.01 8.30 -12.79
C THR A 57 -29.52 8.09 -13.00
N ASN A 58 -29.12 6.91 -13.47
CA ASN A 58 -27.73 6.57 -13.77
C ASN A 58 -26.80 6.63 -12.55
N LEU A 59 -27.29 6.15 -11.40
CA LEU A 59 -26.54 6.09 -10.15
C LEU A 59 -25.58 4.89 -10.11
N SER A 60 -24.42 5.08 -9.49
CA SER A 60 -23.55 3.98 -9.06
C SER A 60 -24.21 3.21 -7.92
N ALA A 61 -23.82 1.94 -7.72
CA ALA A 61 -24.36 1.12 -6.62
C ALA A 61 -24.12 1.74 -5.23
N SER A 62 -22.97 2.41 -5.05
CA SER A 62 -22.62 3.10 -3.79
C SER A 62 -23.47 4.36 -3.54
N ASP A 63 -23.69 5.16 -4.59
CA ASP A 63 -24.55 6.35 -4.49
C ASP A 63 -26.02 5.95 -4.26
N ALA A 64 -26.49 4.90 -4.94
CA ALA A 64 -27.83 4.36 -4.74
C ALA A 64 -28.04 3.86 -3.31
N ALA A 65 -27.05 3.18 -2.70
CA ALA A 65 -27.10 2.76 -1.31
C ALA A 65 -27.19 3.95 -0.34
N SER A 66 -26.38 4.99 -0.56
CA SER A 66 -26.38 6.19 0.29
C SER A 66 -27.70 6.97 0.19
N ILE A 67 -28.25 7.12 -1.01
CA ILE A 67 -29.52 7.82 -1.24
C ILE A 67 -30.70 7.03 -0.66
N THR A 68 -30.76 5.71 -0.87
CA THR A 68 -31.82 4.87 -0.30
C THR A 68 -31.78 4.83 1.22
N GLN A 69 -30.60 4.81 1.83
CA GLN A 69 -30.45 4.90 3.28
C GLN A 69 -31.02 6.23 3.82
N LYS A 70 -30.76 7.33 3.13
CA LYS A 70 -31.28 8.65 3.52
C LYS A 70 -32.79 8.75 3.35
N LEU A 71 -33.34 8.28 2.24
CA LEU A 71 -34.79 8.22 1.99
C LEU A 71 -35.50 7.35 3.03
N THR A 72 -34.89 6.23 3.41
CA THR A 72 -35.40 5.35 4.49
C THR A 72 -35.39 6.08 5.84
N ALA A 73 -34.31 6.79 6.17
CA ALA A 73 -34.22 7.57 7.40
C ALA A 73 -35.24 8.73 7.44
N ALA A 74 -35.56 9.31 6.29
CA ALA A 74 -36.57 10.35 6.12
C ALA A 74 -38.02 9.81 6.06
N ASN A 75 -38.23 8.49 6.11
CA ASN A 75 -39.53 7.83 5.92
C ASN A 75 -40.20 8.17 4.58
N VAL A 76 -39.41 8.38 3.53
CA VAL A 76 -39.90 8.67 2.19
C VAL A 76 -40.04 7.35 1.43
N PRO A 77 -41.24 7.00 0.94
CA PRO A 77 -41.40 5.79 0.13
C PRO A 77 -40.66 5.94 -1.20
N TYR A 78 -39.93 4.91 -1.61
CA TYR A 78 -39.14 4.93 -2.84
C TYR A 78 -39.28 3.61 -3.62
N GLN A 79 -39.01 3.66 -4.91
CA GLN A 79 -38.95 2.51 -5.80
C GLN A 79 -37.61 2.50 -6.54
N LEU A 80 -37.11 1.29 -6.80
CA LEU A 80 -35.86 1.07 -7.53
C LEU A 80 -36.21 0.52 -8.91
N GLU A 81 -35.77 1.22 -9.95
CA GLU A 81 -35.85 0.77 -11.35
C GLU A 81 -34.43 0.53 -11.90
N ASN A 82 -34.36 -0.18 -13.03
CA ASN A 82 -33.10 -0.44 -13.77
C ASN A 82 -32.00 -1.04 -12.87
N GLY A 83 -32.34 -2.04 -12.06
CA GLY A 83 -31.40 -2.72 -11.16
C GLY A 83 -30.85 -1.85 -10.02
N GLY A 84 -31.51 -0.72 -9.69
CA GLY A 84 -31.07 0.20 -8.64
C GLY A 84 -30.33 1.44 -9.15
N SER A 85 -30.13 1.57 -10.47
CA SER A 85 -29.53 2.76 -11.08
C SER A 85 -30.50 3.95 -11.18
N THR A 86 -31.80 3.71 -11.03
CA THR A 86 -32.84 4.75 -10.96
C THR A 86 -33.60 4.63 -9.64
N ILE A 87 -33.67 5.74 -8.89
CA ILE A 87 -34.47 5.84 -7.67
C ILE A 87 -35.67 6.75 -7.95
N MET A 88 -36.88 6.26 -7.70
CA MET A 88 -38.12 7.01 -7.85
C MET A 88 -38.76 7.30 -6.51
N VAL A 89 -39.35 8.48 -6.35
CA VAL A 89 -40.08 8.92 -5.15
C VAL A 89 -41.44 9.51 -5.55
N PRO A 90 -42.41 9.67 -4.64
CA PRO A 90 -43.68 10.32 -4.95
C PRO A 90 -43.47 11.68 -5.62
N GLN A 91 -44.18 11.92 -6.71
CA GLN A 91 -44.02 13.12 -7.54
C GLN A 91 -44.17 14.43 -6.75
N SER A 92 -44.95 14.43 -5.66
CA SER A 92 -45.11 15.58 -4.77
C SER A 92 -43.87 15.92 -3.93
N GLN A 93 -42.93 14.97 -3.75
CA GLN A 93 -41.76 15.12 -2.86
C GLN A 93 -40.44 15.24 -3.64
N VAL A 94 -40.40 14.95 -4.94
CA VAL A 94 -39.16 14.93 -5.76
C VAL A 94 -38.28 16.16 -5.57
N TYR A 95 -38.84 17.37 -5.65
CA TYR A 95 -38.05 18.59 -5.54
C TYR A 95 -37.51 18.82 -4.13
N GLN A 96 -38.30 18.48 -3.11
CA GLN A 96 -37.88 18.60 -1.71
C GLN A 96 -36.74 17.61 -1.43
N GLU A 97 -36.91 16.35 -1.82
CA GLU A 97 -35.88 15.32 -1.66
C GLU A 97 -34.59 15.66 -2.41
N ARG A 98 -34.67 16.29 -3.60
CA ARG A 98 -33.46 16.74 -4.31
C ARG A 98 -32.69 17.79 -3.52
N ILE A 99 -33.38 18.73 -2.89
CA ILE A 99 -32.76 19.75 -2.04
C ILE A 99 -32.13 19.07 -0.81
N ASP A 100 -32.83 18.13 -0.18
CA ASP A 100 -32.36 17.44 1.02
C ASP A 100 -31.16 16.52 0.72
N MET A 101 -31.14 15.85 -0.44
CA MET A 101 -29.99 15.07 -0.89
C MET A 101 -28.79 15.97 -1.23
N ALA A 102 -29.04 17.14 -1.86
CA ALA A 102 -27.98 18.11 -2.15
C ALA A 102 -27.36 18.67 -0.86
N GLN A 103 -28.17 18.94 0.18
CA GLN A 103 -27.67 19.33 1.50
C GLN A 103 -26.83 18.23 2.16
N ALA A 104 -27.16 16.96 1.89
CA ALA A 104 -26.40 15.81 2.37
C ALA A 104 -25.15 15.50 1.51
N GLY A 105 -24.87 16.27 0.46
CA GLY A 105 -23.75 16.03 -0.45
C GLY A 105 -23.90 14.77 -1.31
N LEU A 106 -25.14 14.34 -1.59
CA LEU A 106 -25.44 13.17 -2.41
C LEU A 106 -25.94 13.60 -3.80
N PRO A 107 -25.55 12.88 -4.87
CA PRO A 107 -24.60 11.76 -4.91
C PRO A 107 -23.13 12.20 -4.75
N GLN A 108 -22.31 11.36 -4.10
CA GLN A 108 -20.91 11.66 -3.80
C GLN A 108 -20.03 11.68 -5.07
N ASN A 109 -20.41 10.88 -6.07
CA ASN A 109 -19.68 10.76 -7.34
C ASN A 109 -20.38 11.52 -8.47
N SER A 110 -20.65 12.80 -8.29
CA SER A 110 -21.01 13.67 -9.42
C SER A 110 -19.75 13.96 -10.25
N THR A 111 -19.25 12.94 -10.95
CA THR A 111 -18.08 13.00 -11.84
C THR A 111 -18.46 13.79 -13.09
N VAL A 112 -18.52 15.11 -12.96
CA VAL A 112 -18.78 16.07 -14.06
C VAL A 112 -17.58 16.20 -15.02
N GLY A 113 -16.52 15.39 -14.84
CA GLY A 113 -15.24 15.57 -15.52
C GLY A 113 -15.17 15.14 -16.99
N LEU A 114 -16.01 14.22 -17.48
CA LEU A 114 -15.81 13.61 -18.82
C LEU A 114 -17.07 13.48 -19.68
N SER A 115 -18.28 13.57 -19.12
CA SER A 115 -19.53 13.41 -19.87
C SER A 115 -19.82 14.56 -20.84
N LEU A 116 -19.10 15.68 -20.74
CA LEU A 116 -19.14 16.77 -21.72
C LEU A 116 -18.27 16.49 -22.96
N LEU A 117 -17.34 15.53 -22.90
CA LEU A 117 -16.50 15.13 -24.02
C LEU A 117 -17.15 14.06 -24.91
N ASP A 118 -18.16 13.36 -24.39
CA ASP A 118 -18.88 12.28 -25.07
C ASP A 118 -19.90 12.78 -26.12
N LYS A 119 -20.05 14.11 -26.25
CA LYS A 119 -20.97 14.75 -27.20
C LYS A 119 -20.30 15.44 -28.39
N VAL A 120 -18.98 15.31 -28.57
CA VAL A 120 -18.27 15.94 -29.70
C VAL A 120 -17.91 14.90 -30.76
N GLY A 121 -18.57 15.00 -31.91
CA GLY A 121 -18.57 13.99 -32.96
C GLY A 121 -17.29 13.87 -33.78
N ILE A 122 -17.04 12.62 -34.24
CA ILE A 122 -16.35 12.15 -35.47
C ILE A 122 -14.90 12.63 -35.73
N THR A 123 -14.37 13.68 -35.08
CA THR A 123 -12.96 14.13 -35.22
C THR A 123 -12.06 13.81 -34.02
N SER A 124 -12.56 13.09 -33.01
CA SER A 124 -11.92 12.88 -31.70
C SER A 124 -11.13 11.58 -31.52
N SER A 125 -11.09 10.72 -32.54
CA SER A 125 -10.60 9.33 -32.44
C SER A 125 -9.18 9.18 -31.85
N GLN A 126 -8.23 10.07 -32.18
CA GLN A 126 -6.87 9.98 -31.65
C GLN A 126 -6.76 10.38 -30.18
N ILE A 127 -7.53 11.37 -29.73
CA ILE A 127 -7.52 11.83 -28.33
C ILE A 127 -8.22 10.81 -27.44
N THR A 128 -9.33 10.23 -27.90
CA THR A 128 -10.05 9.19 -27.16
C THR A 128 -9.22 7.91 -27.07
N GLN A 129 -8.59 7.46 -28.15
CA GLN A 129 -7.70 6.30 -28.14
C GLN A 129 -6.51 6.49 -27.18
N GLN A 130 -5.94 7.69 -27.14
CA GLN A 130 -4.83 7.99 -26.23
C GLN A 130 -5.27 7.96 -24.76
N ALA A 131 -6.45 8.52 -24.45
CA ALA A 131 -7.02 8.49 -23.10
C ALA A 131 -7.37 7.05 -22.65
N GLU A 132 -8.00 6.26 -23.52
CA GLU A 132 -8.31 4.84 -23.26
C GLU A 132 -7.03 4.03 -23.03
N TYR A 133 -6.01 4.24 -23.87
CA TYR A 133 -4.72 3.57 -23.72
C TYR A 133 -4.03 3.95 -22.39
N GLN A 134 -4.03 5.23 -22.03
CA GLN A 134 -3.46 5.69 -20.77
C GLN A 134 -4.21 5.11 -19.57
N GLN A 135 -5.54 5.05 -19.62
CA GLN A 135 -6.36 4.45 -18.57
C GLN A 135 -6.11 2.95 -18.43
N ALA A 136 -5.98 2.24 -19.55
CA ALA A 136 -5.65 0.82 -19.56
C ALA A 136 -4.28 0.55 -18.92
N LEU A 137 -3.25 1.34 -19.27
CA LEU A 137 -1.92 1.23 -18.65
C LEU A 137 -1.96 1.49 -17.15
N GLN A 138 -2.68 2.52 -16.71
CA GLN A 138 -2.84 2.84 -15.30
C GLN A 138 -3.51 1.70 -14.52
N GLY A 139 -4.57 1.11 -15.09
CA GLY A 139 -5.27 -0.03 -14.49
C GLY A 139 -4.42 -1.30 -14.44
N GLU A 140 -3.65 -1.60 -15.49
CA GLU A 140 -2.76 -2.75 -15.53
C GLU A 140 -1.62 -2.62 -14.51
N LEU A 141 -1.02 -1.42 -14.41
CA LEU A 141 0.01 -1.13 -13.41
C LEU A 141 -0.55 -1.21 -12.00
N ALA A 142 -1.74 -0.67 -11.76
CA ALA A 142 -2.42 -0.78 -10.47
C ALA A 142 -2.62 -2.26 -10.07
N THR A 143 -3.19 -3.06 -10.96
CA THR A 143 -3.42 -4.50 -10.75
C THR A 143 -2.11 -5.25 -10.46
N THR A 144 -1.04 -4.88 -11.17
CA THR A 144 0.29 -5.49 -10.97
C THR A 144 0.88 -5.13 -9.61
N ILE A 145 0.69 -3.90 -9.14
CA ILE A 145 1.16 -3.44 -7.82
C ILE A 145 0.32 -4.07 -6.70
N GLU A 146 -0.98 -4.26 -6.91
CA GLU A 146 -1.88 -4.96 -5.98
C GLU A 146 -1.49 -6.43 -5.76
N ALA A 147 -0.81 -7.06 -6.73
CA ALA A 147 -0.28 -8.42 -6.57
C ALA A 147 0.91 -8.50 -5.59
N ILE A 148 1.48 -7.36 -5.18
CA ILE A 148 2.58 -7.32 -4.21
C ILE A 148 2.02 -7.57 -2.80
N GLN A 149 2.64 -8.50 -2.08
CA GLN A 149 2.22 -8.84 -0.73
C GLN A 149 2.18 -7.61 0.19
N GLY A 150 1.02 -7.39 0.81
CA GLY A 150 0.78 -6.28 1.73
C GLY A 150 0.08 -5.08 1.09
N VAL A 151 -0.03 -5.02 -0.24
CA VAL A 151 -0.83 -4.01 -0.95
C VAL A 151 -2.26 -4.53 -1.10
N THR A 152 -3.24 -3.74 -0.66
CA THR A 152 -4.68 -4.04 -0.78
C THR A 152 -5.29 -3.38 -1.99
N SER A 153 -4.89 -2.14 -2.27
CA SER A 153 -5.30 -1.42 -3.48
C SER A 153 -4.17 -0.48 -3.93
N ALA A 154 -4.05 -0.26 -5.22
CA ALA A 154 -3.12 0.71 -5.79
C ALA A 154 -3.82 1.62 -6.80
N GLN A 155 -3.43 2.89 -6.80
CA GLN A 155 -3.83 3.85 -7.82
C GLN A 155 -2.57 4.44 -8.46
N VAL A 156 -2.49 4.36 -9.78
CA VAL A 156 -1.35 4.86 -10.54
C VAL A 156 -1.82 5.99 -11.46
N ASN A 157 -1.21 7.16 -11.32
CA ASN A 157 -1.42 8.28 -12.23
C ASN A 157 -0.17 8.49 -13.07
N LEU A 158 -0.33 8.45 -14.38
CA LEU A 158 0.77 8.67 -15.33
C LEU A 158 0.63 10.04 -15.97
N ALA A 159 1.72 10.81 -16.00
CA ALA A 159 1.88 12.02 -16.78
C ALA A 159 2.78 11.72 -17.98
N LEU A 160 2.15 11.39 -19.11
CA LEU A 160 2.84 11.11 -20.37
C LEU A 160 2.87 12.39 -21.23
N PRO A 161 4.04 12.76 -21.78
CA PRO A 161 4.13 13.89 -22.70
C PRO A 161 3.42 13.56 -24.04
N PRO A 162 2.86 14.55 -24.74
CA PRO A 162 2.28 14.35 -26.06
C PRO A 162 3.35 13.96 -27.08
N THR A 163 3.04 12.99 -27.94
CA THR A 163 3.93 12.50 -29.01
C THR A 163 3.88 13.45 -30.20
N ASP A 164 4.55 14.61 -30.11
CA ASP A 164 4.67 15.50 -31.26
C ASP A 164 5.93 15.17 -32.08
N VAL A 165 5.73 14.66 -33.30
CA VAL A 165 6.81 14.33 -34.25
C VAL A 165 7.47 15.57 -34.85
N PHE A 166 6.93 16.77 -34.61
CA PHE A 166 7.44 18.05 -35.11
C PHE A 166 8.10 18.91 -34.02
N ALA A 167 8.06 18.50 -32.75
CA ALA A 167 8.71 19.22 -31.67
C ALA A 167 10.23 18.98 -31.71
N ILE A 168 10.96 19.93 -32.30
CA ILE A 168 12.42 19.83 -32.54
C ILE A 168 13.24 19.79 -31.25
N SER A 169 12.70 20.17 -30.09
CA SER A 169 13.38 20.05 -28.80
C SER A 169 12.41 20.31 -27.64
N GLN A 170 11.78 19.27 -27.12
CA GLN A 170 11.34 19.22 -25.72
C GLN A 170 11.07 17.76 -25.35
N ASN A 171 12.14 17.04 -25.04
CA ASN A 171 12.07 15.71 -24.46
C ASN A 171 11.59 15.87 -23.00
N GLN A 172 10.29 16.06 -22.82
CA GLN A 172 9.66 16.05 -21.51
C GLN A 172 9.68 14.60 -21.03
N ASN A 173 10.31 14.33 -19.88
CA ASN A 173 10.32 12.98 -19.35
C ASN A 173 8.93 12.64 -18.78
N PRO A 174 8.41 11.43 -19.03
CA PRO A 174 7.19 10.98 -18.38
C PRO A 174 7.43 10.83 -16.87
N SER A 175 6.39 11.06 -16.08
CA SER A 175 6.42 10.89 -14.63
C SER A 175 5.20 10.12 -14.13
N ALA A 176 5.29 9.54 -12.94
CA ALA A 176 4.20 8.78 -12.35
C ALA A 176 4.08 9.01 -10.84
N SER A 177 2.85 8.98 -10.34
CA SER A 177 2.56 8.91 -8.91
C SER A 177 1.74 7.66 -8.60
N VAL A 178 2.17 6.95 -7.58
CA VAL A 178 1.56 5.70 -7.10
C VAL A 178 1.08 5.94 -5.68
N LEU A 179 -0.22 5.80 -5.46
CA LEU A 179 -0.81 5.72 -4.14
C LEU A 179 -1.07 4.24 -3.83
N VAL A 180 -0.49 3.74 -2.75
CA VAL A 180 -0.72 2.37 -2.27
C VAL A 180 -1.53 2.40 -0.99
N THR A 181 -2.54 1.53 -0.92
CA THR A 181 -3.28 1.24 0.30
C THR A 181 -2.80 -0.09 0.85
N LEU A 182 -2.15 -0.07 2.01
CA LEU A 182 -1.61 -1.26 2.64
C LEU A 182 -2.63 -1.97 3.53
N ALA A 183 -2.47 -3.28 3.69
CA ALA A 183 -3.24 -4.06 4.65
C ALA A 183 -3.01 -3.57 6.09
N SER A 184 -3.99 -3.76 6.97
CA SER A 184 -3.93 -3.27 8.35
C SER A 184 -2.70 -3.81 9.10
N GLY A 185 -1.88 -2.90 9.62
CA GLY A 185 -0.67 -3.24 10.37
C GLY A 185 0.53 -3.67 9.51
N VAL A 186 0.45 -3.54 8.18
CA VAL A 186 1.54 -3.87 7.26
C VAL A 186 2.22 -2.57 6.77
N SER A 187 3.55 -2.57 6.76
CA SER A 187 4.38 -1.52 6.15
C SER A 187 5.21 -2.12 5.02
N LEU A 188 5.39 -1.39 3.92
CA LEU A 188 6.29 -1.82 2.84
C LEU A 188 7.75 -1.71 3.27
N SER A 189 8.53 -2.76 3.00
CA SER A 189 9.98 -2.71 3.16
C SER A 189 10.61 -1.83 2.06
N PRO A 190 11.80 -1.24 2.30
CA PRO A 190 12.51 -0.44 1.29
C PRO A 190 12.71 -1.19 -0.03
N THR A 191 12.95 -2.51 0.03
CA THR A 191 13.10 -3.37 -1.14
C THR A 191 11.80 -3.49 -1.93
N GLN A 192 10.65 -3.63 -1.27
CA GLN A 192 9.35 -3.69 -1.93
C GLN A 192 8.97 -2.33 -2.55
N THR A 193 9.21 -1.23 -1.83
CA THR A 193 8.99 0.12 -2.38
C THR A 193 9.85 0.36 -3.62
N GLN A 194 11.11 -0.05 -3.59
CA GLN A 194 12.00 0.08 -4.73
C GLN A 194 11.59 -0.83 -5.90
N ALA A 195 11.06 -2.02 -5.62
CA ALA A 195 10.47 -2.87 -6.64
C ALA A 195 9.29 -2.20 -7.34
N ILE A 196 8.39 -1.53 -6.61
CA ILE A 196 7.27 -0.76 -7.17
C ILE A 196 7.79 0.36 -8.09
N VAL A 197 8.77 1.14 -7.63
CA VAL A 197 9.38 2.22 -8.41
C VAL A 197 9.97 1.71 -9.72
N HIS A 198 10.77 0.64 -9.66
CA HIS A 198 11.40 0.07 -10.86
C HIS A 198 10.40 -0.60 -11.79
N LEU A 199 9.36 -1.24 -11.26
CA LEU A 199 8.30 -1.83 -12.06
C LEU A 199 7.63 -0.75 -12.93
N VAL A 200 7.15 0.33 -12.30
CA VAL A 200 6.49 1.43 -13.00
C VAL A 200 7.44 2.12 -14.00
N ALA A 201 8.67 2.42 -13.59
CA ALA A 201 9.65 3.07 -14.46
C ALA A 201 10.01 2.20 -15.68
N SER A 202 10.10 0.88 -15.51
CA SER A 202 10.41 -0.05 -16.61
C SER A 202 9.25 -0.28 -17.56
N SER A 203 8.01 -0.10 -17.09
CA SER A 203 6.81 -0.27 -17.91
C SER A 203 6.55 0.89 -18.86
N ILE A 204 7.18 2.05 -18.65
CA ILE A 204 6.96 3.26 -19.46
C ILE A 204 8.23 3.67 -20.20
N PRO A 205 8.18 3.82 -21.53
CA PRO A 205 9.33 4.26 -22.31
C PRO A 205 9.87 5.61 -21.83
N ASN A 206 11.19 5.72 -21.72
CA ASN A 206 11.90 6.95 -21.32
C ASN A 206 11.56 7.47 -19.91
N MET A 207 10.94 6.67 -19.04
CA MET A 207 10.74 7.00 -17.63
C MET A 207 11.96 6.61 -16.79
N SER A 208 12.45 7.52 -15.95
CA SER A 208 13.48 7.18 -14.94
C SER A 208 12.82 6.75 -13.63
N ALA A 209 13.49 5.89 -12.87
CA ALA A 209 13.09 5.56 -11.50
C ALA A 209 13.02 6.81 -10.59
N SER A 210 13.78 7.85 -10.92
CA SER A 210 13.72 9.14 -10.23
C SER A 210 12.45 9.94 -10.50
N ASP A 211 11.63 9.56 -11.48
CA ASP A 211 10.41 10.30 -11.88
C ASP A 211 9.13 9.63 -11.36
N VAL A 212 9.28 8.60 -10.50
CA VAL A 212 8.19 7.86 -9.86
C VAL A 212 8.14 8.21 -8.38
N THR A 213 6.95 8.61 -7.92
CA THR A 213 6.67 8.86 -6.50
C THR A 213 5.73 7.79 -5.96
N VAL A 214 6.04 7.23 -4.80
CA VAL A 214 5.19 6.25 -4.11
C VAL A 214 4.81 6.80 -2.74
N VAL A 215 3.51 6.84 -2.46
CA VAL A 215 2.92 7.36 -1.22
C VAL A 215 1.92 6.34 -0.67
N ASP A 216 1.82 6.24 0.65
CA ASP A 216 0.84 5.38 1.30
C ASP A 216 -0.50 6.09 1.59
N GLN A 217 -1.48 5.35 2.14
CA GLN A 217 -2.80 5.88 2.47
C GLN A 217 -2.82 6.92 3.61
N TYR A 218 -1.73 7.06 4.37
CA TYR A 218 -1.60 7.99 5.48
C TYR A 218 -0.87 9.29 5.08
N GLY A 219 -0.37 9.35 3.85
CA GLY A 219 0.38 10.48 3.32
C GLY A 219 1.89 10.37 3.54
N ASP A 220 2.39 9.22 3.98
CA ASP A 220 3.82 8.98 4.12
C ASP A 220 4.42 8.68 2.74
N VAL A 221 5.44 9.47 2.38
CA VAL A 221 6.16 9.31 1.12
C VAL A 221 7.17 8.18 1.28
N LEU A 222 6.87 7.04 0.66
CA LEU A 222 7.70 5.84 0.70
C LEU A 222 8.87 5.93 -0.30
N ALA A 223 8.64 6.58 -1.45
CA ALA A 223 9.68 6.93 -2.41
C ALA A 223 9.36 8.27 -3.08
N ALA A 224 10.34 9.15 -3.15
CA ALA A 224 10.22 10.47 -3.77
C ALA A 224 11.14 10.59 -5.00
N PRO A 225 10.88 11.57 -5.89
CA PRO A 225 11.81 11.90 -6.95
C PRO A 225 13.17 12.29 -6.39
N GLY A 226 14.22 11.58 -6.79
CA GLY A 226 15.56 11.76 -6.20
C GLY A 226 15.76 11.11 -4.82
N PHE A 227 14.80 10.28 -4.35
CA PHE A 227 14.97 9.32 -3.26
C PHE A 227 15.93 8.22 -3.72
N ASN A 228 17.19 8.60 -3.91
CA ASN A 228 18.28 7.65 -3.92
C ASN A 228 18.49 7.28 -2.47
N ASN A 229 18.11 6.06 -2.12
CA ASN A 229 18.42 5.46 -0.83
C ASN A 229 19.95 5.32 -0.61
N THR A 230 20.81 5.96 -1.41
CA THR A 230 22.27 5.94 -1.32
C THR A 230 22.78 6.28 0.08
N ALA A 231 22.12 7.17 0.82
CA ALA A 231 22.51 7.45 2.20
C ALA A 231 22.25 6.25 3.14
N SER A 232 21.08 5.62 3.06
CA SER A 232 20.77 4.40 3.84
C SER A 232 21.58 3.21 3.36
N THR A 233 21.68 2.98 2.05
CA THR A 233 22.42 1.83 1.50
C THR A 233 23.90 1.92 1.79
N ASN A 234 24.49 3.12 1.88
CA ASN A 234 25.88 3.29 2.32
C ASN A 234 26.04 2.98 3.82
N SER A 235 25.10 3.38 4.68
CA SER A 235 25.13 3.02 6.10
C SER A 235 24.85 1.53 6.33
N ASP A 236 23.97 0.94 5.53
CA ASP A 236 23.63 -0.48 5.57
C ASP A 236 24.81 -1.32 5.10
N ALA A 237 25.48 -0.92 4.00
CA ALA A 237 26.69 -1.56 3.51
C ALA A 237 27.83 -1.48 4.54
N THR A 238 27.99 -0.33 5.21
CA THR A 238 28.97 -0.17 6.30
C THR A 238 28.64 -1.09 7.47
N THR A 239 27.38 -1.12 7.90
CA THR A 239 26.93 -1.97 9.02
C THR A 239 27.06 -3.45 8.70
N GLN A 240 26.75 -3.85 7.47
CA GLN A 240 26.91 -5.21 6.99
C GLN A 240 28.39 -5.61 6.96
N PHE A 241 29.27 -4.73 6.47
CA PHE A 241 30.71 -4.95 6.50
C PHE A 241 31.23 -5.10 7.94
N ASP A 242 30.84 -4.20 8.84
CA ASP A 242 31.24 -4.22 10.26
C ASP A 242 30.80 -5.50 10.95
N THR A 243 29.56 -5.95 10.71
CA THR A 243 29.01 -7.17 11.30
C THR A 243 29.65 -8.43 10.72
N GLN A 244 29.87 -8.51 9.41
CA GLN A 244 30.54 -9.64 8.78
C GLN A 244 32.00 -9.78 9.22
N LEU A 245 32.75 -8.68 9.26
CA LEU A 245 34.13 -8.68 9.70
C LEU A 245 34.22 -8.96 11.21
N GLY A 246 33.35 -8.35 12.02
CA GLY A 246 33.25 -8.63 13.45
C GLY A 246 32.90 -10.08 13.75
N ALA A 247 31.95 -10.68 13.01
CA ALA A 247 31.59 -12.09 13.14
C ALA A 247 32.74 -13.02 12.74
N SER A 248 33.43 -12.73 11.63
CA SER A 248 34.59 -13.51 11.16
C SER A 248 35.73 -13.51 12.18
N LEU A 249 36.06 -12.33 12.74
CA LEU A 249 37.08 -12.19 13.79
C LEU A 249 36.65 -12.89 15.08
N THR A 250 35.37 -12.78 15.45
CA THR A 250 34.82 -13.44 16.64
C THR A 250 34.91 -14.96 16.50
N SER A 251 34.46 -15.53 15.38
CA SER A 251 34.54 -16.98 15.11
C SER A 251 35.98 -17.50 15.12
N MET A 252 36.92 -16.76 14.51
CA MET A 252 38.34 -17.10 14.54
C MET A 252 38.89 -17.16 15.97
N LEU A 253 38.57 -16.15 16.79
CA LEU A 253 39.05 -16.07 18.17
C LEU A 253 38.35 -17.07 19.09
N GLN A 254 37.08 -17.39 18.85
CA GLN A 254 36.34 -18.41 19.59
C GLN A 254 36.91 -19.82 19.38
N ASN A 255 37.44 -20.14 18.20
CA ASN A 255 38.11 -21.41 17.95
C ASN A 255 39.37 -21.60 18.82
N VAL A 256 40.02 -20.52 19.24
CA VAL A 256 41.24 -20.56 20.06
C VAL A 256 40.93 -20.38 21.55
N LEU A 257 39.98 -19.51 21.89
CA LEU A 257 39.70 -19.05 23.25
C LEU A 257 38.45 -19.69 23.88
N GLY A 258 37.66 -20.41 23.08
CA GLY A 258 36.38 -20.99 23.46
C GLY A 258 35.17 -20.05 23.23
N PRO A 259 33.95 -20.60 23.16
CA PRO A 259 32.74 -19.81 23.00
C PRO A 259 32.54 -18.87 24.21
N ASN A 260 31.94 -17.71 23.99
CA ASN A 260 31.60 -16.70 25.01
C ASN A 260 32.77 -16.05 25.78
N HIS A 261 34.03 -16.31 25.41
CA HIS A 261 35.20 -15.67 26.04
C HIS A 261 35.77 -14.49 25.24
N VAL A 262 35.11 -14.10 24.14
CA VAL A 262 35.58 -13.06 23.23
C VAL A 262 34.39 -12.23 22.75
N ALA A 263 34.56 -10.92 22.70
CA ALA A 263 33.67 -10.01 22.00
C ALA A 263 34.49 -9.07 21.10
N VAL A 264 34.14 -9.02 19.82
CA VAL A 264 34.79 -8.14 18.85
C VAL A 264 33.78 -7.11 18.35
N LYS A 265 34.17 -5.84 18.36
CA LYS A 265 33.45 -4.78 17.66
C LYS A 265 34.36 -4.15 16.63
N VAL A 266 33.84 -4.04 15.43
CA VAL A 266 34.50 -3.39 14.30
C VAL A 266 33.71 -2.14 13.95
N ALA A 267 34.42 -1.08 13.63
CA ALA A 267 33.88 0.13 13.04
C ALA A 267 34.76 0.51 11.84
N ALA A 268 34.20 0.39 10.64
CA ALA A 268 34.82 0.78 9.39
C ALA A 268 34.28 2.13 8.92
N GLN A 269 35.17 2.93 8.34
CA GLN A 269 34.81 4.11 7.58
C GLN A 269 35.07 3.81 6.11
N LEU A 270 34.00 3.71 5.34
CA LEU A 270 34.05 3.41 3.91
C LEU A 270 33.86 4.70 3.10
N ASN A 271 34.66 4.86 2.05
CA ASN A 271 34.52 5.93 1.07
C ASN A 271 33.61 5.47 -0.06
N PHE A 272 32.43 6.09 -0.18
CA PHE A 272 31.49 5.80 -1.26
C PHE A 272 31.56 6.81 -2.42
N ASN A 273 32.62 7.63 -2.48
CA ASN A 273 32.83 8.56 -3.59
C ASN A 273 33.23 7.77 -4.84
N GLN A 274 32.45 7.93 -5.92
CA GLN A 274 32.82 7.41 -7.24
C GLN A 274 33.70 8.45 -7.95
N THR A 275 35.00 8.18 -8.02
CA THR A 275 35.95 9.06 -8.71
C THR A 275 36.24 8.52 -10.10
N THR A 276 35.99 9.34 -11.13
CA THR A 276 36.47 9.08 -12.50
C THR A 276 37.63 10.00 -12.79
N THR A 277 38.84 9.45 -12.84
CA THR A 277 40.04 10.21 -13.21
C THR A 277 40.32 9.98 -14.68
N ASN A 278 40.26 11.05 -15.48
CA ASN A 278 40.72 11.04 -16.87
C ASN A 278 42.10 11.70 -16.93
N SER A 279 43.13 10.90 -17.20
CA SER A 279 44.48 11.39 -17.41
C SER A 279 44.81 11.32 -18.90
N GLN A 280 45.21 12.46 -19.45
CA GLN A 280 45.79 12.54 -20.78
C GLN A 280 47.29 12.73 -20.63
N THR A 281 48.05 11.65 -20.83
CA THR A 281 49.51 11.74 -20.84
C THR A 281 49.98 11.83 -22.28
N ILE A 282 50.65 12.94 -22.60
CA ILE A 282 51.32 13.12 -23.88
C ILE A 282 52.64 12.35 -23.80
N GLN A 283 52.79 11.30 -24.60
CA GLN A 283 54.08 10.62 -24.70
C GLN A 283 55.03 11.49 -25.51
N THR A 284 55.98 12.13 -24.84
CA THR A 284 57.17 12.67 -25.48
C THR A 284 58.20 11.55 -25.61
N THR A 285 58.88 11.47 -26.76
CA THR A 285 59.97 10.52 -26.96
C THR A 285 61.03 10.69 -25.86
N PRO A 286 61.68 9.60 -25.39
CA PRO A 286 62.71 9.71 -24.37
C PRO A 286 63.83 10.63 -24.85
N LYS A 287 64.15 11.66 -24.04
CA LYS A 287 65.22 12.67 -24.22
C LYS A 287 64.87 14.01 -24.89
N GLY A 288 63.66 14.55 -24.71
CA GLY A 288 63.42 15.98 -25.00
C GLY A 288 63.68 16.41 -26.46
N THR A 289 63.83 15.46 -27.37
CA THR A 289 63.91 15.70 -28.80
C THR A 289 62.48 15.91 -29.30
N PRO A 290 62.13 17.07 -29.88
CA PRO A 290 60.83 17.26 -30.50
C PRO A 290 60.64 16.24 -31.62
N VAL A 291 59.40 15.76 -31.80
CA VAL A 291 58.99 14.83 -32.86
C VAL A 291 59.55 15.34 -34.19
N THR A 292 60.61 14.74 -34.72
CA THR A 292 61.44 15.37 -35.77
C THR A 292 60.87 15.23 -37.18
N ALA A 293 59.82 14.42 -37.37
CA ALA A 293 59.16 14.26 -38.65
C ALA A 293 57.73 14.84 -38.59
N PRO A 294 57.41 15.90 -39.35
CA PRO A 294 56.04 16.40 -39.44
C PRO A 294 55.16 15.38 -40.18
N THR A 295 53.96 15.12 -39.65
CA THR A 295 52.98 14.24 -40.28
C THR A 295 52.40 14.88 -41.55
N GLN A 296 52.39 16.21 -41.63
CA GLN A 296 52.13 16.99 -42.83
C GLN A 296 53.01 18.23 -42.85
N SER A 297 53.61 18.53 -44.01
CA SER A 297 54.40 19.74 -44.25
C SER A 297 53.91 20.40 -45.52
N SER A 298 53.50 21.67 -45.44
CA SER A 298 53.17 22.49 -46.61
C SER A 298 54.14 23.67 -46.67
N THR A 299 54.86 23.78 -47.79
CA THR A 299 55.78 24.89 -48.05
C THR A 299 55.31 25.65 -49.27
N THR A 300 54.95 26.92 -49.10
CA THR A 300 54.63 27.83 -50.20
C THR A 300 55.77 28.82 -50.39
N LYS A 301 56.34 28.85 -51.59
CA LYS A 301 57.42 29.75 -51.98
C LYS A 301 56.93 30.67 -53.09
N GLN A 302 56.86 31.97 -52.81
CA GLN A 302 56.56 32.98 -53.81
C GLN A 302 57.83 33.76 -54.12
N THR A 303 58.16 33.86 -55.41
CA THR A 303 59.35 34.55 -55.89
C THR A 303 58.89 35.58 -56.91
N TYR A 304 59.22 36.86 -56.67
CA TYR A 304 58.92 37.94 -57.61
C TYR A 304 60.23 38.57 -58.07
N THR A 305 60.41 38.67 -59.39
CA THR A 305 61.56 39.30 -60.02
C THR A 305 61.05 40.25 -61.09
N GLY A 306 61.26 41.55 -60.90
CA GLY A 306 60.84 42.58 -61.83
C GLY A 306 61.82 43.75 -61.84
N THR A 307 62.09 44.28 -63.03
CA THR A 307 62.94 45.45 -63.27
C THR A 307 62.06 46.70 -63.31
N GLY A 308 61.95 47.42 -62.18
CA GLY A 308 61.12 48.62 -62.05
C GLY A 308 61.93 49.83 -61.61
N THR A 309 61.75 50.94 -62.32
CA THR A 309 62.40 52.25 -62.12
C THR A 309 61.93 52.92 -60.82
N ALA A 310 62.86 53.52 -60.07
CA ALA A 310 62.56 54.19 -58.79
C ALA A 310 61.77 55.51 -59.01
N PRO A 311 60.65 55.75 -58.30
CA PRO A 311 60.08 57.08 -58.14
C PRO A 311 60.96 57.86 -57.14
N GLY A 312 61.79 58.76 -57.66
CA GLY A 312 62.65 59.64 -56.86
C GLY A 312 62.02 61.02 -56.62
N GLY A 313 62.05 61.48 -55.36
CA GLY A 313 61.64 62.82 -54.89
C GLY A 313 60.33 62.78 -54.10
N VAL A 314 60.13 63.45 -52.95
CA VAL A 314 60.82 64.50 -52.16
C VAL A 314 60.31 64.32 -50.70
N LEU A 315 60.82 64.87 -49.59
CA LEU A 315 61.28 66.22 -49.25
C LEU A 315 61.95 66.12 -47.85
N GLY A 316 63.17 66.63 -47.69
CA GLY A 316 63.78 66.83 -46.36
C GLY A 316 65.23 66.39 -46.26
N THR A 317 66.13 67.35 -46.48
CA THR A 317 67.58 67.34 -46.17
C THR A 317 68.52 66.55 -47.10
N ILE A 318 69.13 67.35 -47.98
CA ILE A 318 70.36 67.18 -48.76
C ILE A 318 71.49 66.48 -47.98
N THR A 319 72.04 65.41 -48.53
CA THR A 319 73.46 65.35 -48.99
C THR A 319 73.76 64.02 -49.70
N GLN A 320 74.39 64.13 -50.87
CA GLN A 320 75.01 63.10 -51.73
C GLN A 320 74.18 62.62 -52.95
N PRO A 321 74.61 62.92 -54.19
CA PRO A 321 74.09 62.27 -55.37
C PRO A 321 74.74 60.88 -55.52
N VAL A 322 73.94 59.82 -55.59
CA VAL A 322 74.42 58.52 -56.08
C VAL A 322 73.79 58.22 -57.43
N THR A 323 74.69 58.15 -58.40
CA THR A 323 74.54 57.75 -59.80
C THR A 323 73.77 56.44 -59.93
N GLY A 324 72.88 56.38 -60.94
CA GLY A 324 72.02 55.22 -61.21
C GLY A 324 72.76 53.89 -61.28
N GLY A 325 72.45 53.02 -60.32
CA GLY A 325 72.73 51.59 -60.35
C GLY A 325 71.44 50.84 -60.64
N ASN A 326 71.47 49.93 -61.62
CA ASN A 326 70.37 49.08 -62.02
C ASN A 326 70.10 48.05 -60.89
N GLN A 327 69.16 48.32 -59.99
CA GLN A 327 68.89 47.44 -58.85
C GLN A 327 67.78 46.43 -59.19
N ASN A 328 68.20 45.19 -59.45
CA ASN A 328 67.30 44.05 -59.59
C ASN A 328 66.75 43.68 -58.20
N SER A 329 65.48 43.95 -57.93
CA SER A 329 64.87 43.62 -56.63
C SER A 329 64.29 42.21 -56.67
N ASN A 330 64.91 41.28 -55.95
CA ASN A 330 64.46 39.90 -55.81
C ASN A 330 63.77 39.74 -54.45
N TYR A 331 62.47 39.48 -54.43
CA TYR A 331 61.73 39.16 -53.21
C TYR A 331 61.39 37.67 -53.21
N THR A 332 61.86 36.97 -52.18
CA THR A 332 61.50 35.56 -51.93
C THR A 332 60.84 35.47 -50.57
N GLN A 333 59.58 35.07 -50.53
CA GLN A 333 58.89 34.71 -49.30
C GLN A 333 58.65 33.21 -49.29
N THR A 334 59.18 32.55 -48.26
CA THR A 334 58.97 31.12 -48.02
C THR A 334 58.18 30.99 -46.72
N GLN A 335 57.00 30.38 -46.80
CA GLN A 335 56.19 30.04 -45.64
C GLN A 335 56.13 28.52 -45.54
N THR A 336 56.57 27.98 -44.39
CA THR A 336 56.54 26.55 -44.09
C THR A 336 55.63 26.31 -42.90
N GLN A 337 54.63 25.45 -43.07
CA GLN A 337 53.72 25.00 -42.02
C GLN A 337 53.94 23.51 -41.76
N ASN A 338 54.34 23.17 -40.53
CA ASN A 338 54.60 21.80 -40.09
C ASN A 338 53.56 21.38 -39.05
N SER A 339 52.88 20.25 -39.29
CA SER A 339 51.93 19.64 -38.35
C SER A 339 52.55 18.37 -37.74
N TYR A 340 52.54 18.26 -36.41
CA TYR A 340 53.08 17.12 -35.67
C TYR A 340 51.97 16.35 -34.95
N ALA A 341 51.83 15.05 -35.22
CA ALA A 341 50.95 14.18 -34.43
C ALA A 341 51.68 13.71 -33.15
N ILE A 342 51.21 14.13 -31.98
CA ILE A 342 51.70 13.65 -30.69
C ILE A 342 50.91 12.42 -30.24
N GLY A 343 51.61 11.40 -29.74
CA GLY A 343 50.96 10.23 -29.16
C GLY A 343 50.27 10.59 -27.85
N GLN A 344 48.96 10.39 -27.77
CA GLN A 344 48.16 10.60 -26.56
C GLN A 344 47.79 9.26 -25.94
N VAL A 345 48.06 9.08 -24.65
CA VAL A 345 47.51 7.98 -23.86
C VAL A 345 46.39 8.55 -23.01
N ASN A 346 45.16 8.16 -23.35
CA ASN A 346 43.97 8.49 -22.56
C ASN A 346 43.72 7.35 -21.58
N GLN A 347 43.94 7.61 -20.29
CA GLN A 347 43.64 6.65 -19.22
C GLN A 347 42.41 7.15 -18.46
N THR A 348 41.33 6.37 -18.52
CA THR A 348 40.15 6.57 -17.67
C THR A 348 40.17 5.55 -16.56
N VAL A 349 40.41 6.00 -15.32
CA VAL A 349 40.33 5.17 -14.13
C VAL A 349 39.01 5.45 -13.43
N LYS A 350 38.13 4.44 -13.36
CA LYS A 350 36.91 4.49 -12.56
C LYS A 350 37.16 3.76 -11.25
N GLN A 351 37.19 4.50 -10.14
CA GLN A 351 37.29 3.91 -8.81
C GLN A 351 35.90 3.49 -8.33
N ALA A 352 35.75 2.23 -7.95
CA ALA A 352 34.52 1.74 -7.37
C ALA A 352 34.33 2.32 -5.95
N PRO A 353 33.10 2.72 -5.58
CA PRO A 353 32.79 3.14 -4.22
C PRO A 353 32.90 1.95 -3.26
N GLY A 354 33.21 2.22 -1.98
CA GLY A 354 33.36 1.22 -0.91
C GLY A 354 34.79 0.99 -0.43
N GLN A 355 35.75 1.87 -0.77
CA GLN A 355 37.13 1.73 -0.28
C GLN A 355 37.22 2.01 1.22
N ILE A 356 37.97 1.19 1.95
CA ILE A 356 38.20 1.39 3.40
C ILE A 356 39.12 2.60 3.62
N GLN A 357 38.61 3.66 4.22
CA GLN A 357 39.41 4.81 4.67
C GLN A 357 40.09 4.54 6.00
N ARG A 358 39.34 3.95 6.95
CA ARG A 358 39.84 3.68 8.29
C ARG A 358 39.11 2.51 8.91
N LEU A 359 39.85 1.68 9.63
CA LEU A 359 39.32 0.53 10.36
C LEU A 359 39.71 0.63 11.85
N SER A 360 38.71 0.53 12.72
CA SER A 360 38.90 0.50 14.17
C SER A 360 38.36 -0.82 14.72
N VAL A 361 39.24 -1.59 15.36
CA VAL A 361 38.91 -2.91 15.90
C VAL A 361 39.11 -2.91 17.42
N ALA A 362 38.04 -3.19 18.15
CA ALA A 362 38.06 -3.40 19.59
C ALA A 362 37.83 -4.88 19.90
N VAL A 363 38.75 -5.48 20.64
CA VAL A 363 38.70 -6.89 21.05
C VAL A 363 38.70 -6.96 22.56
N LEU A 364 37.66 -7.56 23.11
CA LEU A 364 37.54 -7.90 24.52
C LEU A 364 37.78 -9.39 24.70
N VAL A 365 38.62 -9.74 25.67
CA VAL A 365 38.97 -11.12 25.99
C VAL A 365 38.68 -11.37 27.47
N ASP A 366 38.02 -12.49 27.78
CA ASP A 366 37.72 -12.86 29.15
C ASP A 366 39.02 -13.12 29.95
N SER A 367 39.08 -12.53 31.14
CA SER A 367 40.13 -12.77 32.13
C SER A 367 40.34 -14.25 32.51
N LYS A 368 39.30 -15.10 32.35
CA LYS A 368 39.33 -16.53 32.71
C LYS A 368 40.22 -17.37 31.79
N VAL A 369 40.50 -16.92 30.57
CA VAL A 369 41.34 -17.68 29.62
C VAL A 369 42.82 -17.55 30.00
N LYS A 370 43.47 -18.69 30.29
CA LYS A 370 44.87 -18.78 30.70
C LYS A 370 45.78 -19.07 29.51
N GLY A 371 47.01 -18.54 29.53
CA GLY A 371 48.06 -18.90 28.56
C GLY A 371 48.09 -18.09 27.25
N VAL A 372 47.16 -17.16 27.02
CA VAL A 372 47.15 -16.33 25.79
C VAL A 372 47.64 -14.92 26.07
N SER A 373 48.67 -14.51 25.33
CA SER A 373 49.24 -13.16 25.42
C SER A 373 48.39 -12.16 24.61
N VAL A 374 48.16 -10.98 25.19
CA VAL A 374 47.41 -9.89 24.54
C VAL A 374 48.14 -9.41 23.26
N ALA A 375 49.47 -9.49 23.24
CA ALA A 375 50.29 -9.13 22.07
C ALA A 375 50.09 -10.10 20.89
N SER A 376 49.99 -11.40 21.16
CA SER A 376 49.72 -12.42 20.12
C SER A 376 48.33 -12.23 19.52
N ILE A 377 47.31 -11.96 20.36
CA ILE A 377 45.95 -11.66 19.87
C ILE A 377 45.96 -10.39 19.01
N LYS A 378 46.65 -9.34 19.46
CA LYS A 378 46.77 -8.09 18.71
C LYS A 378 47.40 -8.33 17.32
N SER A 379 48.47 -9.11 17.24
CA SER A 379 49.12 -9.45 15.96
C SER A 379 48.19 -10.27 15.06
N LEU A 380 47.54 -11.30 15.61
CA LEU A 380 46.62 -12.16 14.85
C LEU A 380 45.43 -11.37 14.28
N VAL A 381 44.78 -10.56 15.11
CA VAL A 381 43.64 -9.73 14.69
C VAL A 381 44.09 -8.66 13.69
N SER A 382 45.28 -8.08 13.86
CA SER A 382 45.80 -7.10 12.91
C SER A 382 46.03 -7.69 11.51
N ALA A 383 46.52 -8.93 11.43
CA ALA A 383 46.73 -9.63 10.17
C ALA A 383 45.39 -10.09 9.56
N ALA A 384 44.49 -10.65 10.37
CA ALA A 384 43.18 -11.14 9.91
C ALA A 384 42.26 -10.01 9.43
N ALA A 385 42.29 -8.85 10.08
CA ALA A 385 41.51 -7.68 9.68
C ALA A 385 42.18 -6.87 8.56
N GLY A 386 43.42 -7.19 8.17
CA GLY A 386 44.17 -6.45 7.16
C GLY A 386 44.44 -5.00 7.53
N LEU A 387 44.79 -4.73 8.80
CA LEU A 387 45.04 -3.37 9.28
C LEU A 387 46.31 -2.78 8.65
N VAL A 388 46.20 -1.54 8.18
CA VAL A 388 47.29 -0.80 7.56
C VAL A 388 47.54 0.47 8.35
N ALA A 389 48.72 0.56 8.98
CA ALA A 389 49.09 1.75 9.77
C ALA A 389 49.09 3.04 8.95
N ALA A 390 49.44 2.96 7.66
CA ALA A 390 49.42 4.10 6.74
C ALA A 390 48.00 4.64 6.45
N ARG A 391 46.94 3.83 6.64
CA ARG A 391 45.54 4.29 6.54
C ARG A 391 45.02 4.93 7.84
N GLY A 392 45.75 4.83 8.94
CA GLY A 392 45.31 5.30 10.25
C GLY A 392 44.43 4.30 11.01
N ASP A 393 44.55 3.01 10.69
CA ASP A 393 43.80 1.94 11.35
C ASP A 393 44.25 1.76 12.81
N THR A 394 43.30 1.46 13.71
CA THR A 394 43.57 1.30 15.15
C THR A 394 43.04 -0.03 15.69
N ILE A 395 43.77 -0.60 16.65
CA ILE A 395 43.39 -1.82 17.35
C ILE A 395 43.60 -1.69 18.85
N SER A 396 42.55 -2.02 19.62
CA SER A 396 42.59 -2.09 21.08
C SER A 396 42.19 -3.49 21.54
N VAL A 397 43.05 -4.12 22.33
CA VAL A 397 42.78 -5.44 22.92
C VAL A 397 42.84 -5.29 24.44
N VAL A 398 41.73 -5.58 25.10
CA VAL A 398 41.60 -5.46 26.55
C VAL A 398 41.17 -6.79 27.14
N LYS A 399 41.83 -7.21 28.22
CA LYS A 399 41.48 -8.40 28.97
C LYS A 399 40.70 -7.99 30.23
N MET A 400 39.44 -8.42 30.34
CA MET A 400 38.57 -8.07 31.47
C MET A 400 37.57 -9.21 31.79
N PRO A 401 37.08 -9.33 33.02
CA PRO A 401 36.10 -10.36 33.37
C PRO A 401 34.75 -10.06 32.71
N PHE A 402 34.19 -11.06 32.02
CA PHE A 402 32.85 -10.95 31.43
C PHE A 402 31.78 -11.23 32.49
N ALA A 403 30.70 -10.44 32.49
CA ALA A 403 29.55 -10.71 33.33
C ALA A 403 28.88 -12.02 32.87
N THR A 404 28.69 -12.97 33.78
CA THR A 404 27.91 -14.19 33.50
C THR A 404 26.45 -13.81 33.28
N GLN A 405 26.01 -13.80 32.02
CA GLN A 405 24.64 -13.50 31.57
C GLN A 405 23.63 -14.63 31.92
N ASN A 406 23.82 -15.32 33.05
CA ASN A 406 22.95 -16.42 33.52
C ASN A 406 22.16 -16.07 34.79
N GLN A 407 22.06 -14.80 35.18
CA GLN A 407 21.25 -14.39 36.35
C GLN A 407 20.15 -13.35 36.08
N ALA A 408 19.94 -12.91 34.83
CA ALA A 408 18.95 -11.88 34.53
C ALA A 408 17.72 -12.36 33.72
N LEU A 409 17.70 -13.60 33.24
CA LEU A 409 16.60 -14.16 32.44
C LEU A 409 15.82 -15.28 33.13
N SER A 410 16.14 -15.62 34.38
CA SER A 410 15.45 -16.65 35.16
C SER A 410 14.81 -16.15 36.47
N SER A 411 14.81 -14.84 36.70
CA SER A 411 14.24 -14.21 37.90
C SER A 411 12.98 -13.36 37.64
N THR A 412 12.38 -13.45 36.45
CA THR A 412 11.07 -12.83 36.15
C THR A 412 10.02 -13.82 35.60
N ALA A 413 10.30 -15.13 35.65
CA ALA A 413 9.33 -16.18 35.32
C ALA A 413 8.58 -16.70 36.56
N GLY A 414 8.44 -15.87 37.60
CA GLY A 414 7.92 -16.25 38.92
C GLY A 414 6.77 -15.40 39.43
N GLY A 415 6.08 -14.60 38.61
CA GLY A 415 5.03 -13.75 39.16
C GLY A 415 4.17 -12.94 38.21
N VAL A 416 3.59 -13.53 37.16
CA VAL A 416 2.29 -13.06 36.62
C VAL A 416 1.57 -14.25 35.95
N SER A 417 1.05 -15.17 36.74
CA SER A 417 0.13 -16.21 36.25
C SER A 417 -0.85 -16.62 37.34
N GLN A 418 -1.59 -15.64 37.87
CA GLN A 418 -2.86 -15.88 38.55
C GLN A 418 -3.74 -14.65 38.37
N LEU A 419 -4.46 -14.60 37.24
CA LEU A 419 -5.79 -13.99 37.24
C LEU A 419 -6.73 -14.60 36.17
N PRO A 420 -7.05 -15.92 36.20
CA PRO A 420 -8.23 -16.42 35.50
C PRO A 420 -9.35 -16.66 36.53
N SER A 421 -10.07 -15.64 36.99
CA SER A 421 -11.29 -15.92 37.80
C SER A 421 -12.31 -14.78 38.01
N LEU A 422 -12.36 -13.75 37.15
CA LEU A 422 -13.45 -12.76 37.24
C LEU A 422 -14.55 -13.00 36.19
N LEU A 423 -14.21 -13.47 34.99
CA LEU A 423 -15.22 -13.80 33.97
C LEU A 423 -16.01 -15.10 34.26
N SER A 424 -15.42 -16.07 34.96
CA SER A 424 -16.13 -17.29 35.37
C SER A 424 -17.13 -17.01 36.51
N LEU A 425 -16.79 -16.10 37.42
CA LEU A 425 -17.67 -15.64 38.50
C LEU A 425 -18.86 -14.81 37.95
N ALA A 426 -18.64 -14.02 36.90
CA ALA A 426 -19.71 -13.27 36.24
C ALA A 426 -20.77 -14.18 35.59
N LYS A 427 -20.35 -15.31 35.00
CA LYS A 427 -21.28 -16.29 34.40
C LYS A 427 -22.13 -17.02 35.44
N THR A 428 -21.55 -17.39 36.58
CA THR A 428 -22.30 -18.07 37.66
C THR A 428 -23.26 -17.12 38.37
N ILE A 429 -22.87 -15.86 38.57
CA ILE A 429 -23.77 -14.82 39.10
C ILE A 429 -24.92 -14.53 38.12
N ALA A 430 -24.64 -14.45 36.82
CA ALA A 430 -25.68 -14.22 35.81
C ALA A 430 -26.72 -15.37 35.75
N LEU A 431 -26.28 -16.63 35.88
CA LEU A 431 -27.17 -17.79 35.93
C LEU A 431 -28.01 -17.80 37.21
N ALA A 432 -27.42 -17.47 38.36
CA ALA A 432 -28.13 -17.38 39.63
C ALA A 432 -29.20 -16.28 39.61
N ILE A 433 -28.91 -15.12 39.02
CA ILE A 433 -29.89 -14.03 38.85
C ILE A 433 -31.01 -14.43 37.89
N ALA A 434 -30.69 -15.12 36.80
CA ALA A 434 -31.71 -15.61 35.86
C ALA A 434 -32.69 -16.59 36.52
N ILE A 435 -32.19 -17.52 37.34
CA ILE A 435 -33.04 -18.46 38.10
C ILE A 435 -33.89 -17.71 39.14
N LEU A 436 -33.32 -16.72 39.83
CA LEU A 436 -34.05 -15.89 40.80
C LEU A 436 -35.16 -15.07 40.14
N VAL A 437 -34.94 -14.55 38.93
CA VAL A 437 -35.96 -13.82 38.16
C VAL A 437 -37.08 -14.76 37.70
N VAL A 438 -36.76 -15.99 37.30
CA VAL A 438 -37.77 -17.00 36.93
C VAL A 438 -38.60 -17.42 38.13
N ILE A 439 -37.96 -17.67 39.28
CA ILE A 439 -38.66 -18.00 40.54
C ILE A 439 -39.52 -16.82 40.99
N PHE A 440 -39.01 -15.58 40.89
CA PHE A 440 -39.76 -14.38 41.23
C PHE A 440 -40.95 -14.13 40.28
N LEU A 441 -40.81 -14.43 38.99
CA LEU A 441 -41.92 -14.37 38.03
C LEU A 441 -42.96 -15.45 38.27
N LEU A 442 -42.56 -16.67 38.65
CA LEU A 442 -43.48 -17.75 39.01
C LEU A 442 -44.22 -17.46 40.31
N LEU A 443 -43.54 -16.92 41.33
CA LEU A 443 -44.15 -16.52 42.60
C LEU A 443 -45.04 -15.27 42.46
N ARG A 444 -44.71 -14.35 41.56
CA ARG A 444 -45.55 -13.20 41.24
C ARG A 444 -46.75 -13.58 40.36
N SER A 445 -46.64 -14.68 39.61
CA SER A 445 -47.71 -15.20 38.76
C SER A 445 -48.73 -16.07 39.50
N SER A 446 -48.50 -16.45 40.77
CA SER A 446 -49.38 -17.39 41.49
C SER A 446 -50.27 -16.76 42.57
N SER A 447 -50.51 -15.45 42.52
CA SER A 447 -51.51 -14.78 43.38
C SER A 447 -52.72 -14.38 42.54
N GLY A 448 -53.67 -15.32 42.41
CA GLY A 448 -54.95 -15.11 41.73
C GLY A 448 -55.72 -16.40 41.40
N GLU A 449 -56.30 -17.00 42.44
CA GLU A 449 -57.53 -17.82 42.48
C GLU A 449 -57.65 -19.17 41.72
N GLU A 450 -57.76 -20.23 42.54
CA GLU A 450 -58.61 -21.43 42.51
C GLU A 450 -59.31 -21.87 41.20
N ARG A 451 -59.18 -23.15 40.84
CA ARG A 451 -60.16 -24.22 41.17
C ARG A 451 -59.79 -25.57 40.54
N GLU A 452 -60.18 -26.59 41.29
CA GLU A 452 -60.09 -28.02 41.01
C GLU A 452 -60.75 -28.43 39.70
N ASP A 453 -60.16 -29.42 39.02
CA ASP A 453 -60.67 -30.79 38.95
C ASP A 453 -60.03 -31.46 37.73
N LEU A 454 -59.54 -32.69 37.90
CA LEU A 454 -59.83 -33.81 36.99
C LEU A 454 -59.05 -35.05 37.44
N PHE A 455 -59.81 -35.95 38.06
CA PHE A 455 -59.94 -37.34 37.65
C PHE A 455 -58.66 -38.14 37.37
N MET A 456 -58.35 -38.98 38.37
CA MET A 456 -57.87 -40.36 38.29
C MET A 456 -57.71 -41.00 36.89
N ARG A 457 -56.54 -41.63 36.68
CA ARG A 457 -56.47 -43.09 36.49
C ARG A 457 -55.08 -43.62 36.88
N GLU A 458 -55.08 -44.38 37.97
CA GLU A 458 -54.03 -45.30 38.41
C GLU A 458 -54.15 -46.66 37.71
N ILE A 459 -53.04 -47.41 37.70
CA ILE A 459 -52.78 -48.88 37.75
C ILE A 459 -51.41 -49.04 37.05
N ASP A 460 -50.30 -49.07 37.80
CA ASP A 460 -49.61 -50.27 38.32
C ASP A 460 -49.11 -51.21 37.21
N THR A 461 -47.91 -51.81 37.18
CA THR A 461 -46.96 -52.23 38.24
C THR A 461 -45.64 -52.73 37.58
N GLU A 462 -44.50 -52.42 38.22
CA GLU A 462 -43.33 -53.28 38.59
C GLU A 462 -42.63 -54.28 37.60
N PRO A 463 -41.43 -54.82 37.91
CA PRO A 463 -40.24 -54.22 38.57
C PRO A 463 -38.87 -54.68 38.00
N LEU A 464 -37.84 -54.09 38.62
CA LEU A 464 -36.39 -54.31 38.67
C LEU A 464 -35.82 -55.73 38.45
N ASN A 465 -34.62 -55.79 37.87
CA ASN A 465 -33.57 -56.72 38.32
C ASN A 465 -32.17 -56.06 38.28
N LEU A 466 -31.49 -56.08 39.44
CA LEU A 466 -30.09 -55.69 39.65
C LEU A 466 -29.18 -56.89 39.34
N ALA A 467 -28.15 -56.69 38.52
CA ALA A 467 -26.78 -57.17 38.77
C ALA A 467 -25.88 -56.96 37.55
N ALA A 468 -24.67 -56.44 37.82
CA ALA A 468 -23.39 -56.70 37.13
C ALA A 468 -22.64 -55.44 36.66
N LEU A 469 -22.10 -54.66 37.59
CA LEU A 469 -20.84 -53.96 37.35
C LEU A 469 -19.94 -54.07 38.59
N ASN A 470 -19.21 -55.20 38.68
CA ASN A 470 -17.98 -55.28 39.45
C ASN A 470 -17.08 -56.38 38.88
N ALA A 471 -16.11 -56.00 38.05
CA ALA A 471 -14.88 -56.77 37.77
C ALA A 471 -13.90 -55.89 36.96
N ALA A 472 -12.78 -55.52 37.59
CA ALA A 472 -11.51 -55.18 36.91
C ALA A 472 -10.68 -56.49 36.78
N PRO A 473 -9.62 -56.62 35.93
CA PRO A 473 -8.36 -55.85 36.12
C PRO A 473 -7.46 -55.56 34.87
N SER A 474 -6.58 -54.53 35.00
CA SER A 474 -5.18 -54.28 34.49
C SER A 474 -4.80 -54.55 33.01
N VAL A 475 -3.96 -53.85 32.23
CA VAL A 475 -2.74 -52.96 32.30
C VAL A 475 -2.47 -52.45 30.82
N PRO A 476 -1.40 -51.71 30.39
CA PRO A 476 -0.46 -50.74 31.00
C PRO A 476 -0.30 -49.41 30.20
N ALA A 477 0.62 -48.55 30.65
CA ALA A 477 0.97 -47.22 30.13
C ALA A 477 1.75 -47.20 28.80
N ILE A 478 1.47 -46.22 27.92
CA ILE A 478 2.39 -45.73 26.89
C ILE A 478 2.27 -44.20 26.78
N SER A 479 3.42 -43.55 26.91
CA SER A 479 3.71 -42.12 26.79
C SER A 479 3.67 -41.61 25.34
N MET A 480 3.10 -40.43 25.12
CA MET A 480 3.16 -39.69 23.84
C MET A 480 4.57 -39.14 23.55
N PRO A 481 5.04 -39.19 22.30
CA PRO A 481 6.00 -38.23 21.79
C PRO A 481 5.29 -37.01 21.15
N LYS A 482 5.92 -35.85 21.38
CA LYS A 482 5.72 -34.59 20.66
C LYS A 482 6.16 -34.75 19.19
N ASN A 483 5.33 -34.34 18.24
CA ASN A 483 5.58 -33.11 17.47
C ASN A 483 4.56 -32.96 16.35
N GLU A 484 4.18 -31.70 16.16
CA GLU A 484 3.38 -31.14 15.09
C GLU A 484 4.11 -31.27 13.76
N GLN A 485 3.40 -31.77 12.75
CA GLN A 485 3.45 -31.44 11.32
C GLN A 485 2.98 -32.68 10.57
N PHE A 486 1.73 -32.65 10.10
CA PHE A 486 1.11 -33.47 9.03
C PHE A 486 -0.37 -33.65 9.36
N ILE A 487 -1.21 -32.65 9.08
CA ILE A 487 -2.60 -32.92 8.68
C ILE A 487 -3.01 -31.82 7.68
N ALA A 488 -2.73 -32.09 6.42
CA ALA A 488 -3.38 -31.43 5.29
C ALA A 488 -3.80 -32.50 4.27
N GLU A 489 -4.40 -33.61 4.72
CA GLU A 489 -4.98 -34.61 3.81
C GLU A 489 -5.90 -35.63 4.55
N GLU A 490 -6.58 -35.24 5.64
CA GLU A 490 -7.44 -36.18 6.39
C GLU A 490 -8.72 -35.49 6.90
N VAL A 491 -9.28 -34.60 6.08
CA VAL A 491 -10.60 -33.97 6.32
C VAL A 491 -11.64 -34.43 5.30
N PHE A 492 -11.24 -35.10 4.22
CA PHE A 492 -12.17 -35.54 3.18
C PHE A 492 -12.64 -37.00 3.29
N ASP A 493 -12.08 -37.79 4.20
CA ASP A 493 -12.48 -39.21 4.38
C ASP A 493 -13.52 -39.44 5.49
N PHE A 494 -13.89 -38.38 6.22
CA PHE A 494 -14.89 -38.45 7.30
C PHE A 494 -16.32 -38.09 6.84
N ILE A 495 -16.50 -37.74 5.56
CA ILE A 495 -17.79 -37.30 5.00
C ILE A 495 -18.62 -38.47 4.45
N ASP A 496 -17.99 -39.63 4.16
CA ASP A 496 -18.67 -40.77 3.53
C ASP A 496 -19.25 -41.83 4.49
N GLN A 497 -18.98 -41.75 5.79
CA GLN A 497 -19.33 -42.88 6.70
C GLN A 497 -20.63 -42.73 7.49
N GLN A 498 -21.28 -41.55 7.58
CA GLN A 498 -22.54 -41.40 8.35
C GLN A 498 -23.55 -40.40 7.76
N PRO A 499 -24.24 -40.75 6.65
CA PRO A 499 -25.30 -39.90 6.06
C PRO A 499 -26.59 -39.84 6.92
N GLU A 500 -26.77 -40.77 7.85
CA GLU A 500 -27.96 -40.93 8.69
C GLU A 500 -28.15 -39.78 9.70
N ASP A 501 -27.05 -39.23 10.22
CA ASP A 501 -27.08 -38.20 11.27
C ASP A 501 -27.24 -36.77 10.70
N VAL A 502 -26.84 -36.56 9.44
CA VAL A 502 -27.10 -35.31 8.69
C VAL A 502 -28.58 -35.18 8.35
N ALA A 503 -29.27 -36.30 8.09
CA ALA A 503 -30.71 -36.32 7.84
C ALA A 503 -31.54 -35.95 9.07
N LYS A 504 -31.10 -36.29 10.29
CA LYS A 504 -31.75 -35.88 11.54
C LYS A 504 -31.63 -34.39 11.80
N LEU A 505 -30.49 -33.78 11.45
CA LEU A 505 -30.25 -32.35 11.61
C LEU A 505 -31.06 -31.49 10.61
N LEU A 506 -31.20 -31.94 9.37
CA LEU A 506 -32.05 -31.26 8.38
C LEU A 506 -33.55 -31.33 8.70
N ARG A 507 -33.99 -32.41 9.35
CA ARG A 507 -35.40 -32.60 9.74
C ARG A 507 -35.83 -31.71 10.91
N ILE A 508 -34.93 -31.40 11.83
CA ILE A 508 -35.18 -30.46 12.94
C ILE A 508 -35.24 -29.02 12.41
N TRP A 509 -34.43 -28.68 11.40
CA TRP A 509 -34.40 -27.34 10.83
C TRP A 509 -35.63 -27.01 9.97
N MET A 510 -36.16 -27.99 9.22
CA MET A 510 -37.40 -27.80 8.44
C MET A 510 -38.68 -27.67 9.27
N ASN A 511 -38.71 -28.21 10.49
CA ASN A 511 -39.89 -28.14 11.35
C ASN A 511 -40.00 -26.84 12.16
N THR A 512 -39.02 -25.93 12.04
CA THR A 512 -38.96 -24.68 12.82
C THR A 512 -39.33 -23.44 12.00
N ARG A 513 -39.82 -23.59 10.76
CA ARG A 513 -40.20 -22.46 9.88
C ARG A 513 -41.65 -22.46 9.38
N SER A 514 -42.55 -23.16 10.06
CA SER A 514 -44.00 -23.04 9.82
C SER A 514 -44.76 -22.64 11.08
N ARG A 515 -44.59 -21.39 11.53
CA ARG A 515 -45.64 -20.54 12.11
C ARG A 515 -45.28 -19.08 11.91
#